data_AF-A0A958PSG9-F1
#
_entry.id   AF-A0A958PSG9-F1
#
_cell.length_a   1.000
_cell.length_b   1.000
_cell.length_c   1.000
_cell.angle_alpha   90.00
_cell.angle_beta   90.00
_cell.angle_gamma   90.00
#
_symmetry.space_group_name_H-M   'P 1'
#
loop_
_entity.id
_entity.type
_entity.pdbx_description
1 polymer ?
#
loop_
_entity_poly.entity_id
_entity_poly.type
_entity_poly.pdbx_seq_one_letter_code
_entity_poly.pdbx_strand_id
1 'polypeptide(L)'
;MRFNRRERADKAKKAEIDLEDYYLKWLPPELRRRPLVSQPGVDCSQCLMTRSHNPLNRSPFLSDLKCCTFHPFLPNFSIGRLLSRSNKIKDQLSQMIQKRQFILPIGVVAPPSYQQEFLEKQAEDFGRAERLICPFFNSESQNCNLWIDRPGECRTYYCREGSFGRYWALLREYYNHLEMVVVQHALLEKGYSVEEIEYQLEWIRWPDPEKRNNGQCQMNLVEWQKIWAHHQSHPVQFFMNIWEWANRLTWSDLQTMGIEEENHEIRNLIDEYRRCLQAESLT
;
A
#
# COMPACT_ATOMS: atom_id res chain seq x y z
N MET A 1 3.18 -22.22 -31.31
CA MET A 1 2.70 -22.98 -30.14
C MET A 1 1.36 -22.43 -29.69
N ARG A 2 0.26 -23.19 -29.86
CA ARG A 2 -1.08 -22.79 -29.42
C ARG A 2 -1.22 -23.17 -27.93
N PHE A 3 -1.13 -22.21 -27.03
CA PHE A 3 -1.39 -22.43 -25.61
C PHE A 3 -2.84 -22.90 -25.41
N ASN A 4 -3.00 -24.00 -24.68
CA ASN A 4 -4.25 -24.73 -24.53
C ASN A 4 -5.23 -23.88 -23.71
N ARG A 5 -6.46 -23.65 -24.22
CA ARG A 5 -7.52 -22.87 -23.55
C ARG A 5 -7.82 -23.38 -22.13
N ARG A 6 -7.60 -24.69 -21.88
CA ARG A 6 -7.71 -25.31 -20.55
C ARG A 6 -6.65 -24.85 -19.55
N GLU A 7 -5.39 -24.69 -19.95
CA GLU A 7 -4.32 -24.20 -19.05
C GLU A 7 -4.54 -22.74 -18.63
N ARG A 8 -5.15 -21.91 -19.50
CA ARG A 8 -5.57 -20.56 -19.14
C ARG A 8 -6.74 -20.56 -18.16
N ALA A 9 -7.70 -21.46 -18.33
CA ALA A 9 -8.84 -21.61 -17.42
C ALA A 9 -8.42 -22.18 -16.05
N ASP A 10 -7.45 -23.09 -16.02
CA ASP A 10 -6.90 -23.65 -14.77
C ASP A 10 -5.99 -22.65 -14.05
N LYS A 11 -5.22 -21.82 -14.78
CA LYS A 11 -4.52 -20.65 -14.19
C LYS A 11 -5.49 -19.57 -13.72
N ALA A 12 -6.60 -19.33 -14.42
CA ALA A 12 -7.64 -18.40 -14.00
C ALA A 12 -8.42 -18.91 -12.78
N LYS A 13 -8.67 -20.22 -12.67
CA LYS A 13 -9.22 -20.87 -11.46
C LYS A 13 -8.24 -20.88 -10.29
N LYS A 14 -6.93 -21.00 -10.54
CA LYS A 14 -5.89 -20.85 -9.51
C LYS A 14 -5.61 -19.39 -9.14
N ALA A 15 -6.13 -18.45 -9.94
CA ALA A 15 -6.23 -17.03 -9.66
C ALA A 15 -7.65 -16.65 -9.15
N GLU A 16 -8.40 -17.62 -8.64
CA GLU A 16 -9.25 -17.40 -7.48
C GLU A 16 -8.29 -17.07 -6.33
N ILE A 17 -7.76 -15.84 -6.39
CA ILE A 17 -6.93 -15.27 -5.34
C ILE A 17 -7.81 -15.37 -4.11
N ASP A 18 -7.35 -16.15 -3.14
CA ASP A 18 -7.91 -16.29 -1.82
C ASP A 18 -8.26 -14.88 -1.29
N LEU A 19 -9.54 -14.51 -1.46
CA LEU A 19 -10.11 -13.19 -1.22
C LEU A 19 -10.31 -12.98 0.29
N GLU A 20 -9.34 -13.40 1.11
CA GLU A 20 -9.16 -12.81 2.43
C GLU A 20 -8.53 -11.43 2.28
N ASP A 21 -9.13 -10.57 1.47
CA ASP A 21 -8.76 -9.17 1.43
C ASP A 21 -9.43 -8.49 2.63
N TYR A 22 -8.63 -8.12 3.64
CA TYR A 22 -9.14 -7.49 4.86
C TYR A 22 -9.81 -6.14 4.58
N TYR A 23 -9.56 -5.52 3.42
CA TYR A 23 -10.31 -4.32 3.01
C TYR A 23 -11.80 -4.64 2.78
N LEU A 24 -12.17 -5.86 2.37
CA LEU A 24 -13.57 -6.19 2.04
C LEU A 24 -14.51 -6.05 3.24
N LYS A 25 -14.08 -6.47 4.43
CA LYS A 25 -14.86 -6.31 5.67
C LYS A 25 -14.90 -4.86 6.16
N TRP A 26 -13.96 -4.04 5.70
CA TRP A 26 -13.83 -2.62 6.01
C TRP A 26 -14.46 -1.71 4.95
N LEU A 27 -14.97 -2.25 3.85
CA LEU A 27 -15.73 -1.48 2.87
C LEU A 27 -17.17 -1.24 3.35
N PRO A 28 -17.79 -0.11 2.96
CA PRO A 28 -19.23 0.06 3.05
C PRO A 28 -19.96 -1.14 2.42
N PRO A 29 -21.06 -1.65 3.02
CA PRO A 29 -21.79 -2.82 2.52
C PRO A 29 -22.16 -2.73 1.04
N GLU A 30 -22.42 -1.52 0.52
CA GLU A 30 -22.74 -1.22 -0.87
C GLU A 30 -21.59 -1.56 -1.83
N LEU A 31 -20.35 -1.42 -1.37
CA LEU A 31 -19.13 -1.66 -2.16
C LEU A 31 -18.64 -3.12 -2.05
N ARG A 32 -19.19 -3.93 -1.13
CA ARG A 32 -18.79 -5.34 -0.93
C ARG A 32 -19.32 -6.30 -2.00
N ARG A 33 -20.37 -5.91 -2.73
CA ARG A 33 -21.20 -6.86 -3.51
C ARG A 33 -20.65 -7.26 -4.87
N ARG A 34 -19.49 -6.74 -5.29
CA ARG A 34 -18.77 -7.23 -6.47
C ARG A 34 -17.28 -7.14 -6.15
N PRO A 35 -16.47 -8.17 -6.43
CA PRO A 35 -15.02 -8.02 -6.33
C PRO A 35 -14.68 -6.78 -7.15
N LEU A 36 -13.92 -5.86 -6.55
CA LEU A 36 -13.27 -4.73 -7.23
C LEU A 36 -12.95 -5.19 -8.65
N VAL A 37 -13.74 -4.69 -9.62
CA VAL A 37 -13.89 -5.20 -11.00
C VAL A 37 -12.74 -6.13 -11.35
N SER A 38 -12.96 -7.45 -11.41
CA SER A 38 -11.94 -8.51 -11.53
C SER A 38 -10.65 -8.01 -12.20
N GLN A 39 -9.68 -7.48 -11.43
CA GLN A 39 -8.71 -6.48 -11.91
C GLN A 39 -8.21 -6.79 -13.35
N PRO A 40 -8.83 -6.24 -14.42
CA PRO A 40 -8.44 -6.60 -15.75
C PRO A 40 -7.25 -5.69 -16.09
N GLY A 41 -6.05 -6.15 -15.75
CA GLY A 41 -4.82 -5.54 -16.26
C GLY A 41 -3.74 -5.21 -15.23
N VAL A 42 -3.88 -5.58 -13.96
CA VAL A 42 -2.76 -5.49 -13.01
C VAL A 42 -2.13 -6.88 -12.88
N ASP A 43 -1.38 -7.27 -13.91
CA ASP A 43 -0.43 -8.36 -13.83
C ASP A 43 0.96 -7.75 -13.99
N CYS A 44 1.70 -7.60 -12.89
CA CYS A 44 3.07 -7.07 -12.96
C CYS A 44 3.95 -7.91 -13.89
N SER A 45 3.67 -9.21 -14.07
CA SER A 45 4.41 -10.06 -14.99
C SER A 45 4.11 -9.78 -16.46
N GLN A 46 2.99 -9.11 -16.75
CA GLN A 46 2.56 -8.68 -18.09
C GLN A 46 2.15 -7.19 -18.09
N CYS A 47 2.96 -6.35 -17.47
CA CYS A 47 2.61 -4.96 -17.20
C CYS A 47 2.40 -4.15 -18.50
N LEU A 48 1.17 -3.70 -18.76
CA LEU A 48 0.80 -2.93 -19.95
C LEU A 48 1.51 -1.57 -20.06
N MET A 49 2.08 -1.08 -18.95
CA MET A 49 2.76 0.21 -18.87
C MET A 49 4.24 0.14 -19.24
N THR A 50 4.76 -1.02 -19.65
CA THR A 50 6.16 -1.20 -20.06
C THR A 50 6.34 -1.24 -21.57
N ARG A 51 7.52 -0.80 -22.03
CA ARG A 51 7.88 -0.74 -23.46
C ARG A 51 7.69 -2.05 -24.21
N SER A 52 7.97 -3.19 -23.57
CA SER A 52 7.83 -4.52 -24.18
C SER A 52 6.38 -4.86 -24.55
N HIS A 53 5.39 -4.21 -23.94
CA HIS A 53 3.96 -4.44 -24.21
C HIS A 53 3.31 -3.32 -25.03
N ASN A 54 4.05 -2.26 -25.37
CA ASN A 54 3.56 -1.15 -26.18
C ASN A 54 4.25 -1.14 -27.56
N PRO A 55 3.58 -1.55 -28.65
CA PRO A 55 4.17 -1.66 -29.98
C PRO A 55 4.58 -0.32 -30.59
N LEU A 56 4.13 0.81 -30.03
CA LEU A 56 4.53 2.16 -30.46
C LEU A 56 5.76 2.68 -29.71
N ASN A 57 6.31 1.90 -28.76
CA ASN A 57 7.45 2.26 -27.91
C ASN A 57 7.26 3.58 -27.12
N ARG A 58 6.00 3.99 -26.93
CA ARG A 58 5.59 5.20 -26.20
C ARG A 58 5.32 4.92 -24.72
N SER A 59 5.81 3.80 -24.21
CA SER A 59 5.48 3.39 -22.85
C SER A 59 6.18 4.27 -21.83
N PRO A 60 5.48 4.73 -20.78
CA PRO A 60 6.09 5.59 -19.78
C PRO A 60 7.15 4.83 -18.96
N PHE A 61 6.99 3.51 -18.74
CA PHE A 61 7.87 2.78 -17.81
C PHE A 61 8.86 1.83 -18.50
N LEU A 62 10.01 1.62 -17.85
CA LEU A 62 10.95 0.56 -18.18
C LEU A 62 10.44 -0.79 -17.68
N SER A 63 10.76 -1.87 -18.39
CA SER A 63 10.23 -3.22 -18.10
C SER A 63 10.70 -3.78 -16.76
N ASP A 64 11.87 -3.35 -16.33
CA ASP A 64 12.55 -3.73 -15.08
C ASP A 64 12.21 -2.84 -13.88
N LEU A 65 11.50 -1.73 -14.09
CA LEU A 65 11.09 -0.79 -13.03
C LEU A 65 9.57 -0.68 -12.85
N LYS A 66 8.80 -0.67 -13.93
CA LYS A 66 7.32 -0.62 -13.93
C LYS A 66 6.81 0.60 -13.14
N CYS A 67 5.66 0.49 -12.48
CA CYS A 67 5.18 1.52 -11.54
C CYS A 67 5.89 1.45 -10.17
N CYS A 68 6.88 0.55 -9.98
CA CYS A 68 7.56 0.30 -8.71
C CYS A 68 8.73 1.27 -8.46
N THR A 69 8.63 2.52 -8.90
CA THR A 69 9.58 3.61 -8.60
C THR A 69 8.97 4.58 -7.58
N PHE A 70 8.41 4.01 -6.52
CA PHE A 70 7.76 4.71 -5.42
C PHE A 70 7.93 3.88 -4.14
N HIS A 71 8.23 4.53 -3.03
CA HIS A 71 8.25 3.92 -1.71
C HIS A 71 6.90 4.16 -1.03
N PRO A 72 5.98 3.18 -1.01
CA PRO A 72 4.70 3.36 -0.36
C PRO A 72 4.84 3.43 1.16
N PHE A 73 3.91 4.11 1.81
CA PHE A 73 3.68 3.92 3.23
C PHE A 73 3.09 2.51 3.42
N LEU A 74 3.63 1.73 4.36
CA LEU A 74 3.11 0.40 4.67
C LEU A 74 2.54 0.41 6.10
N PRO A 75 1.20 0.37 6.27
CA PRO A 75 0.56 0.45 7.59
C PRO A 75 1.01 -0.65 8.56
N ASN A 76 1.03 -0.33 9.85
CA ASN A 76 1.46 -1.24 10.91
C ASN A 76 0.72 -2.60 10.94
N PHE A 77 -0.58 -2.62 10.68
CA PHE A 77 -1.36 -3.86 10.62
C PHE A 77 -1.01 -4.71 9.38
N SER A 78 -0.66 -4.08 8.26
CA SER A 78 -0.19 -4.78 7.05
C SER A 78 1.15 -5.45 7.32
N ILE A 79 2.06 -4.77 8.03
CA ILE A 79 3.32 -5.35 8.51
C ILE A 79 3.04 -6.56 9.41
N GLY A 80 2.12 -6.43 10.37
CA GLY A 80 1.74 -7.51 11.27
C GLY A 80 1.23 -8.76 10.53
N ARG A 81 0.38 -8.56 9.52
CA ARG A 81 -0.11 -9.64 8.66
C ARG A 81 1.02 -10.30 7.86
N LEU A 82 1.94 -9.51 7.33
CA LEU A 82 3.08 -10.00 6.58
C LEU A 82 4.03 -10.81 7.47
N LEU A 83 4.28 -10.36 8.69
CA LEU A 83 5.12 -11.04 9.68
C LEU A 83 4.48 -12.34 10.23
N SER A 84 3.15 -12.40 10.28
CA SER A 84 2.42 -13.61 10.70
C SER A 84 2.41 -14.71 9.62
N ARG A 85 2.78 -14.39 8.38
CA ARG A 85 2.87 -15.35 7.27
C ARG A 85 4.30 -15.88 7.13
N SER A 86 4.44 -17.11 6.62
CA SER A 86 5.74 -17.69 6.27
C SER A 86 6.10 -17.33 4.83
N ASN A 87 6.77 -16.19 4.61
CA ASN A 87 7.15 -15.69 3.30
C ASN A 87 8.51 -14.94 3.32
N LYS A 88 9.12 -14.72 2.15
CA LYS A 88 10.42 -14.01 2.04
C LYS A 88 10.37 -12.57 2.56
N ILE A 89 9.20 -11.92 2.49
CA ILE A 89 9.02 -10.55 2.95
C ILE A 89 9.11 -10.43 4.48
N LYS A 90 8.80 -11.49 5.25
CA LYS A 90 9.04 -11.53 6.69
C LYS A 90 10.50 -11.29 7.06
N ASP A 91 11.43 -11.93 6.34
CA ASP A 91 12.87 -11.77 6.60
C ASP A 91 13.32 -10.35 6.27
N GLN A 92 12.84 -9.80 5.15
CA GLN A 92 13.10 -8.42 4.75
C GLN A 92 12.61 -7.42 5.81
N LEU A 93 11.36 -7.53 6.28
CA LEU A 93 10.80 -6.66 7.32
C LEU A 93 11.56 -6.80 8.65
N SER A 94 11.92 -8.02 9.03
CA SER A 94 12.70 -8.28 10.25
C SER A 94 14.09 -7.62 10.18
N GLN A 95 14.74 -7.64 9.01
CA GLN A 95 16.01 -6.94 8.79
C GLN A 95 15.82 -5.42 8.84
N MET A 96 14.75 -4.87 8.28
CA MET A 96 14.45 -3.43 8.36
C MET A 96 14.28 -2.98 9.82
N ILE A 97 13.64 -3.79 10.67
CA ILE A 97 13.51 -3.55 12.11
C ILE A 97 14.89 -3.51 12.76
N GLN A 98 15.70 -4.55 12.56
CA GLN A 98 17.04 -4.65 13.16
C GLN A 98 17.95 -3.50 12.74
N LYS A 99 17.85 -3.07 11.48
CA LYS A 99 18.65 -1.98 10.91
C LYS A 99 18.03 -0.59 11.12
N ARG A 100 16.89 -0.48 11.81
CA ARG A 100 16.17 0.79 12.03
C ARG A 100 15.88 1.54 10.73
N GLN A 101 15.52 0.82 9.67
CA GLN A 101 15.24 1.38 8.34
C GLN A 101 13.82 1.93 8.27
N PHE A 102 13.53 2.94 9.08
CA PHE A 102 12.28 3.72 9.04
C PHE A 102 11.00 2.86 9.13
N ILE A 103 11.09 1.75 9.88
CA ILE A 103 9.95 0.97 10.31
C ILE A 103 9.55 1.43 11.72
N LEU A 104 8.49 2.22 11.78
CA LEU A 104 7.97 2.89 12.96
C LEU A 104 6.71 2.17 13.45
N PRO A 105 6.25 2.43 14.69
CA PRO A 105 4.98 1.90 15.17
C PRO A 105 3.78 2.23 14.26
N ILE A 106 3.77 3.38 13.57
CA ILE A 106 2.75 3.70 12.54
C ILE A 106 2.85 2.82 11.28
N GLY A 107 4.03 2.31 10.93
CA GLY A 107 4.27 1.61 9.67
C GLY A 107 5.68 1.82 9.10
N VAL A 108 5.90 1.35 7.87
CA VAL A 108 7.12 1.68 7.13
C VAL A 108 6.93 3.01 6.41
N VAL A 109 7.82 3.96 6.67
CA VAL A 109 7.88 5.26 5.99
C VAL A 109 9.11 5.33 5.11
N ALA A 110 9.04 6.12 4.03
CA ALA A 110 10.19 6.35 3.18
C ALA A 110 11.30 7.08 3.97
N PRO A 111 12.59 6.73 3.82
CA PRO A 111 13.69 7.49 4.42
C PRO A 111 13.67 8.96 3.95
N PRO A 112 14.10 9.94 4.78
CA PRO A 112 14.14 11.35 4.39
C PRO A 112 14.89 11.64 3.09
N SER A 113 16.00 10.92 2.85
CA SER A 113 16.77 11.02 1.60
C SER A 113 15.94 10.59 0.39
N TYR A 114 15.19 9.48 0.50
CA TYR A 114 14.28 9.03 -0.55
C TYR A 114 13.15 10.04 -0.76
N GLN A 115 12.56 10.57 0.32
CA GLN A 115 11.49 11.56 0.21
C GLN A 115 11.98 12.77 -0.58
N GLN A 116 13.14 13.33 -0.23
CA GLN A 116 13.74 14.45 -0.96
C GLN A 116 13.95 14.12 -2.45
N GLU A 117 14.59 13.00 -2.74
CA GLU A 117 14.86 12.58 -4.11
C GLU A 117 13.58 12.40 -4.92
N PHE A 118 12.55 11.82 -4.31
CA PHE A 118 11.25 11.65 -4.94
C PHE A 118 10.54 12.99 -5.20
N LEU A 119 10.81 14.02 -4.42
CA LEU A 119 10.21 15.35 -4.57
C LEU A 119 10.93 16.19 -5.63
N GLU A 120 12.25 16.04 -5.74
CA GLU A 120 13.09 16.75 -6.71
C GLU A 120 13.10 16.09 -8.10
N LYS A 121 12.52 14.89 -8.23
CA LYS A 121 12.44 14.15 -9.48
C LYS A 121 11.71 14.93 -10.58
N GLN A 122 12.09 14.69 -11.83
CA GLN A 122 11.31 15.12 -12.98
C GLN A 122 10.12 14.17 -13.21
N ALA A 123 9.07 14.63 -13.89
CA ALA A 123 7.90 13.80 -14.16
C ALA A 123 8.28 12.50 -14.91
N GLU A 124 9.27 12.58 -15.79
CA GLU A 124 9.82 11.50 -16.58
C GLU A 124 10.66 10.52 -15.76
N ASP A 125 11.06 10.84 -14.52
CA ASP A 125 11.78 9.87 -13.69
C ASP A 125 10.87 8.72 -13.22
N PHE A 126 9.56 8.95 -13.10
CA PHE A 126 8.63 7.95 -12.61
C PHE A 126 8.51 6.76 -13.60
N GLY A 127 8.81 5.57 -13.09
CA GLY A 127 8.90 4.30 -13.81
C GLY A 127 10.15 4.17 -14.68
N ARG A 128 11.13 5.08 -14.53
CA ARG A 128 12.33 5.15 -15.37
C ARG A 128 13.63 5.30 -14.57
N ALA A 129 13.57 5.86 -13.36
CA ALA A 129 14.72 6.08 -12.50
C ALA A 129 14.90 4.95 -11.49
N GLU A 130 15.98 4.16 -11.63
CA GLU A 130 16.30 3.04 -10.73
C GLU A 130 16.52 3.48 -9.27
N ARG A 131 17.09 4.67 -9.06
CA ARG A 131 17.26 5.29 -7.74
C ARG A 131 15.96 5.43 -6.93
N LEU A 132 14.81 5.49 -7.60
CA LEU A 132 13.50 5.60 -6.98
C LEU A 132 12.83 4.23 -6.70
N ILE A 133 13.52 3.11 -6.94
CA ILE A 133 12.92 1.79 -6.86
C ILE A 133 12.33 1.50 -5.47
N CYS A 134 11.14 0.93 -5.46
CA CYS A 134 10.43 0.49 -4.26
C CYS A 134 11.29 -0.55 -3.53
N PRO A 135 11.49 -0.44 -2.21
CA PRO A 135 12.30 -1.43 -1.48
C PRO A 135 11.67 -2.83 -1.51
N PHE A 136 10.37 -2.93 -1.79
CA PHE A 136 9.64 -4.20 -1.86
C PHE A 136 9.56 -4.79 -3.28
N PHE A 137 10.18 -4.14 -4.27
CA PHE A 137 10.31 -4.71 -5.60
C PHE A 137 11.38 -5.80 -5.61
N ASN A 138 11.03 -6.96 -6.18
CA ASN A 138 11.94 -8.06 -6.34
C ASN A 138 12.46 -8.08 -7.79
N SER A 139 13.70 -7.63 -7.98
CA SER A 139 14.33 -7.53 -9.29
C SER A 139 14.57 -8.89 -9.96
N GLU A 140 14.84 -9.96 -9.18
CA GLU A 140 15.04 -11.32 -9.70
C GLU A 140 13.76 -11.88 -10.34
N SER A 141 12.65 -11.78 -9.62
CA SER A 141 11.35 -12.30 -10.06
C SER A 141 10.51 -11.28 -10.82
N GLN A 142 10.98 -10.02 -10.91
CA GLN A 142 10.29 -8.91 -11.55
C GLN A 142 8.88 -8.67 -10.98
N ASN A 143 8.68 -8.84 -9.67
CA ASN A 143 7.37 -8.76 -9.03
C ASN A 143 7.42 -7.99 -7.70
N CYS A 144 6.25 -7.62 -7.18
CA CYS A 144 6.12 -6.97 -5.87
C CYS A 144 6.05 -8.01 -4.75
N ASN A 145 6.96 -7.93 -3.76
CA ASN A 145 6.90 -8.80 -2.58
C ASN A 145 5.67 -8.54 -1.70
N LEU A 146 5.03 -7.37 -1.84
CA LEU A 146 3.80 -7.01 -1.11
C LEU A 146 2.52 -7.36 -1.86
N TRP A 147 2.56 -8.04 -3.01
CA TRP A 147 1.43 -8.11 -3.96
C TRP A 147 0.03 -8.27 -3.34
N ILE A 148 -0.13 -9.21 -2.39
CA ILE A 148 -1.39 -9.54 -1.70
C ILE A 148 -1.75 -8.48 -0.63
N ASP A 149 -0.75 -7.88 0.00
CA ASP A 149 -0.87 -6.96 1.15
C ASP A 149 -0.44 -5.54 0.76
N ARG A 150 -0.60 -5.18 -0.52
CA ARG A 150 -0.31 -3.83 -1.01
C ARG A 150 -1.17 -2.82 -0.24
N PRO A 151 -0.58 -1.69 0.17
CA PRO A 151 -1.31 -0.57 0.74
C PRO A 151 -2.19 0.09 -0.33
N GLY A 152 -3.07 0.97 0.12
CA GLY A 152 -4.11 1.63 -0.65
C GLY A 152 -3.62 2.19 -1.96
N GLU A 153 -2.50 2.93 -1.95
CA GLU A 153 -1.92 3.56 -3.15
C GLU A 153 -1.53 2.54 -4.21
N CYS A 154 -0.89 1.44 -3.80
CA CYS A 154 -0.40 0.42 -4.72
C CYS A 154 -1.51 -0.56 -5.13
N ARG A 155 -2.52 -0.76 -4.29
CA ARG A 155 -3.67 -1.65 -4.54
C ARG A 155 -4.65 -1.04 -5.53
N THR A 156 -4.84 0.28 -5.46
CA THR A 156 -5.76 1.04 -6.31
C THR A 156 -5.10 1.62 -7.56
N TYR A 157 -3.79 1.40 -7.74
CA TYR A 157 -3.10 1.81 -8.95
C TYR A 157 -3.68 1.10 -10.18
N TYR A 158 -4.26 1.87 -11.08
CA TYR A 158 -4.96 1.39 -12.26
C TYR A 158 -4.17 1.74 -13.53
N CYS A 159 -3.68 0.71 -14.23
CA CYS A 159 -2.79 0.84 -15.38
C CYS A 159 -3.50 1.20 -16.71
N ARG A 160 -4.85 1.28 -16.74
CA ARG A 160 -5.61 1.47 -17.99
C ARG A 160 -6.32 2.82 -18.00
N GLU A 161 -6.47 3.41 -19.16
CA GLU A 161 -7.39 4.54 -19.36
C GLU A 161 -8.82 4.00 -19.53
N GLY A 162 -9.81 4.62 -18.88
CA GLY A 162 -11.20 4.18 -18.96
C GLY A 162 -12.12 4.84 -17.93
N SER A 163 -13.41 4.50 -17.99
CA SER A 163 -14.50 5.05 -17.16
C SER A 163 -14.33 4.87 -15.65
N PHE A 164 -13.40 4.02 -15.21
CA PHE A 164 -13.12 3.76 -13.79
C PHE A 164 -11.98 4.59 -13.21
N GLY A 165 -11.27 5.41 -14.00
CA GLY A 165 -10.12 6.19 -13.50
C GLY A 165 -10.46 7.03 -12.26
N ARG A 166 -11.62 7.69 -12.27
CA ARG A 166 -12.12 8.46 -11.14
C ARG A 166 -12.52 7.60 -9.95
N TYR A 167 -13.18 6.46 -10.19
CA TYR A 167 -13.52 5.50 -9.14
C TYR A 167 -12.26 5.00 -8.41
N TRP A 168 -11.22 4.61 -9.14
CA TRP A 168 -9.96 4.16 -8.55
C TRP A 168 -9.25 5.26 -7.76
N ALA A 169 -9.29 6.51 -8.24
CA ALA A 169 -8.78 7.65 -7.48
C ALA A 169 -9.54 7.83 -6.15
N LEU A 170 -10.87 7.81 -6.17
CA LEU A 170 -11.68 7.91 -4.94
C LEU A 170 -11.46 6.73 -3.99
N LEU A 171 -11.31 5.52 -4.53
CA LEU A 171 -11.03 4.34 -3.72
C LEU A 171 -9.65 4.42 -3.06
N ARG A 172 -8.67 5.03 -3.74
CA ARG A 172 -7.35 5.30 -3.17
C ARG A 172 -7.46 6.23 -1.98
N GLU A 173 -8.12 7.38 -2.15
CA GLU A 173 -8.29 8.34 -1.05
C GLU A 173 -9.00 7.68 0.15
N TYR A 174 -10.05 6.90 -0.12
CA TYR A 174 -10.74 6.11 0.90
C TYR A 174 -9.82 5.11 1.62
N TYR A 175 -9.03 4.32 0.90
CA TYR A 175 -8.10 3.36 1.53
C TYR A 175 -7.00 4.06 2.32
N ASN A 176 -6.47 5.17 1.81
CA ASN A 176 -5.46 5.95 2.51
C ASN A 176 -6.00 6.52 3.83
N HIS A 177 -7.22 7.08 3.80
CA HIS A 177 -7.89 7.56 5.01
C HIS A 177 -8.17 6.41 5.99
N LEU A 178 -8.75 5.32 5.51
CA LEU A 178 -9.03 4.11 6.29
C LEU A 178 -7.78 3.55 6.97
N GLU A 179 -6.69 3.42 6.23
CA GLU A 179 -5.40 2.97 6.76
C GLU A 179 -4.93 3.86 7.89
N MET A 180 -5.06 5.18 7.74
CA MET A 180 -4.63 6.12 8.76
C MET A 180 -5.50 6.14 10.01
N VAL A 181 -6.81 5.96 9.86
CA VAL A 181 -7.71 5.76 11.01
C VAL A 181 -7.30 4.49 11.77
N VAL A 182 -7.16 3.36 11.08
CA VAL A 182 -6.82 2.08 11.72
C VAL A 182 -5.44 2.14 12.39
N VAL A 183 -4.44 2.76 11.74
CA VAL A 183 -3.10 2.92 12.31
C VAL A 183 -3.14 3.71 13.61
N GLN A 184 -3.81 4.87 13.63
CA GLN A 184 -3.85 5.74 14.80
C GLN A 184 -4.60 5.08 15.97
N HIS A 185 -5.76 4.48 15.71
CA HIS A 185 -6.51 3.74 16.73
C HIS A 185 -5.73 2.53 17.26
N ALA A 186 -5.00 1.81 16.39
CA ALA A 186 -4.13 0.74 16.84
C ALA A 186 -3.06 1.23 17.83
N LEU A 187 -2.48 2.41 17.60
CA LEU A 187 -1.47 2.98 18.49
C LEU A 187 -2.06 3.42 19.83
N LEU A 188 -3.24 4.06 19.82
CA LEU A 188 -3.97 4.39 21.06
C LEU A 188 -4.22 3.13 21.91
N GLU A 189 -4.67 2.04 21.27
CA GLU A 189 -4.87 0.73 21.91
C GLU A 189 -3.58 0.10 22.44
N LYS A 190 -2.41 0.51 21.93
CA LYS A 190 -1.08 0.10 22.44
C LYS A 190 -0.47 1.09 23.43
N GLY A 191 -1.25 2.07 23.88
CA GLY A 191 -0.86 3.01 24.93
C GLY A 191 0.01 4.17 24.45
N TYR A 192 0.05 4.45 23.14
CA TYR A 192 0.65 5.68 22.64
C TYR A 192 -0.26 6.87 22.94
N SER A 193 0.33 8.02 23.30
CA SER A 193 -0.40 9.28 23.40
C SER A 193 -0.66 9.89 22.03
N VAL A 194 -1.58 10.86 21.95
CA VAL A 194 -1.84 11.60 20.72
C VAL A 194 -0.58 12.31 20.23
N GLU A 195 0.18 12.92 21.15
CA GLU A 195 1.43 13.61 20.84
C GLU A 195 2.50 12.67 20.28
N GLU A 196 2.59 11.43 20.81
CA GLU A 196 3.52 10.42 20.29
C GLU A 196 3.11 9.90 18.91
N ILE A 197 1.81 9.84 18.63
CA ILE A 197 1.27 9.49 17.31
C ILE A 197 1.56 10.62 16.32
N GLU A 198 1.26 11.87 16.68
CA GLU A 198 1.54 13.06 15.86
C GLU A 198 3.02 13.15 15.50
N TYR A 199 3.90 12.94 16.48
CA TYR A 199 5.34 12.90 16.26
C TYR A 199 5.77 11.85 15.23
N GLN A 200 5.10 10.70 15.19
CA GLN A 200 5.34 9.68 14.17
C GLN A 200 4.81 10.08 12.80
N LEU A 201 3.63 10.71 12.73
CA LEU A 201 3.04 11.17 11.48
C LEU A 201 3.87 12.25 10.78
N GLU A 202 4.67 13.02 11.53
CA GLU A 202 5.69 13.93 10.98
C GLU A 202 6.78 13.22 10.16
N TRP A 203 6.88 11.89 10.21
CA TRP A 203 7.81 11.13 9.36
C TRP A 203 7.20 10.69 8.03
N ILE A 204 5.87 10.63 7.94
CA ILE A 204 5.16 10.46 6.67
C ILE A 204 5.15 11.78 5.92
N ARG A 205 4.85 12.86 6.66
CA ARG A 205 4.82 14.21 6.13
C ARG A 205 6.26 14.65 5.92
N TRP A 206 6.51 15.16 4.71
CA TRP A 206 7.70 15.87 4.28
C TRP A 206 8.74 16.15 5.39
N PRO A 207 9.95 15.58 5.33
CA PRO A 207 10.89 15.73 6.42
C PRO A 207 11.29 17.20 6.50
N ASP A 208 11.30 17.72 7.72
CA ASP A 208 11.96 18.95 8.09
C ASP A 208 13.28 19.10 7.30
N PRO A 209 13.53 20.25 6.62
CA PRO A 209 14.81 20.55 6.00
C PRO A 209 16.04 20.17 6.84
N GLU A 210 15.96 20.27 8.17
CA GLU A 210 17.04 19.87 9.08
C GLU A 210 17.27 18.35 9.10
N LYS A 211 16.21 17.55 8.92
CA LYS A 211 16.27 16.08 8.78
C LYS A 211 16.79 15.62 7.40
N ARG A 212 16.92 16.52 6.41
CA ARG A 212 17.38 16.20 5.04
C ARG A 212 18.89 15.96 4.93
N ASN A 213 19.68 16.51 5.83
CA ASN A 213 21.12 16.70 5.58
C ASN A 213 22.04 15.51 5.86
N ASN A 214 21.52 14.33 6.24
CA ASN A 214 22.38 13.25 6.69
C ASN A 214 22.49 12.06 5.72
N GLY A 215 21.75 12.02 4.60
CA GLY A 215 21.79 10.88 3.66
C GLY A 215 21.53 9.52 4.33
N GLN A 216 20.90 9.52 5.50
CA GLN A 216 20.82 8.36 6.38
C GLN A 216 19.73 7.41 5.91
N CYS A 217 20.13 6.19 5.55
CA CYS A 217 19.21 5.09 5.29
C CYS A 217 18.69 4.41 6.57
N GLN A 218 19.08 4.92 7.75
CA GLN A 218 18.76 4.34 9.05
C GLN A 218 18.45 5.45 10.06
N MET A 219 17.49 5.18 10.93
CA MET A 219 17.19 6.03 12.06
C MET A 219 18.26 5.87 13.16
N ASN A 220 18.69 7.00 13.71
CA ASN A 220 19.62 7.00 14.83
C ASN A 220 18.97 6.37 16.09
N LEU A 221 19.80 5.90 17.03
CA LEU A 221 19.29 5.15 18.19
C LEU A 221 18.40 5.99 19.10
N VAL A 222 18.71 7.28 19.29
CA VAL A 222 17.94 8.17 20.16
C VAL A 222 16.52 8.36 19.61
N GLU A 223 16.40 8.67 18.31
CA GLU A 223 15.11 8.79 17.64
C GLU A 223 14.33 7.48 17.63
N TRP A 224 15.03 6.35 17.39
CA TRP A 224 14.41 5.04 17.46
C TRP A 224 13.81 4.74 18.84
N GLN A 225 14.56 5.02 19.90
CA GLN A 225 14.11 4.80 21.27
C GLN A 225 12.92 5.71 21.62
N LYS A 226 12.97 6.98 21.20
CA LYS A 226 11.87 7.92 21.38
C LYS A 226 10.59 7.43 20.70
N ILE A 227 10.66 7.05 19.43
CA ILE A 227 9.49 6.64 18.64
C ILE A 227 8.91 5.31 19.12
N TRP A 228 9.76 4.33 19.42
CA TRP A 228 9.30 3.02 19.87
C TRP A 228 8.89 2.99 21.33
N ALA A 229 9.19 4.04 22.10
CA ALA A 229 8.77 4.25 23.49
C ALA A 229 8.80 2.93 24.30
N HIS A 230 7.63 2.43 24.70
CA HIS A 230 7.46 1.26 25.55
C HIS A 230 7.59 -0.10 24.82
N HIS A 231 7.69 -0.11 23.49
CA HIS A 231 7.62 -1.32 22.64
C HIS A 231 8.94 -1.70 21.96
N GLN A 232 10.05 -1.04 22.31
CA GLN A 232 11.37 -1.23 21.68
C GLN A 232 11.90 -2.66 21.71
N SER A 233 11.58 -3.44 22.74
CA SER A 233 12.15 -4.77 22.94
C SER A 233 11.50 -5.85 22.07
N HIS A 234 10.28 -5.63 21.57
CA HIS A 234 9.54 -6.63 20.79
C HIS A 234 8.81 -6.06 19.55
N PRO A 235 9.51 -5.37 18.61
CA PRO A 235 8.85 -4.74 17.46
C PRO A 235 8.06 -5.69 16.57
N VAL A 236 8.55 -6.92 16.37
CA VAL A 236 7.86 -7.94 15.56
C VAL A 236 6.54 -8.34 16.22
N GLN A 237 6.56 -8.63 17.53
CA GLN A 237 5.35 -8.99 18.27
C GLN A 237 4.36 -7.83 18.34
N PHE A 238 4.86 -6.59 18.46
CA PHE A 238 4.04 -5.39 18.41
C PHE A 238 3.19 -5.32 17.14
N PHE A 239 3.80 -5.48 15.96
CA PHE A 239 3.05 -5.49 14.70
C PHE A 239 2.09 -6.66 14.59
N MET A 240 2.50 -7.87 15.00
CA MET A 240 1.61 -9.03 14.99
C MET A 240 0.37 -8.82 15.87
N ASN A 241 0.54 -8.24 17.07
CA ASN A 241 -0.56 -7.89 17.97
C ASN A 241 -1.48 -6.82 17.38
N ILE A 242 -0.94 -5.87 16.62
CA ILE A 242 -1.75 -4.89 15.88
C ILE A 242 -2.56 -5.57 14.80
N TRP A 243 -1.96 -6.49 14.03
CA TRP A 243 -2.70 -7.25 13.03
C TRP A 243 -3.82 -8.07 13.65
N GLU A 244 -3.59 -8.75 14.77
CA GLU A 244 -4.65 -9.50 15.45
C GLU A 244 -5.82 -8.61 15.88
N TRP A 245 -5.52 -7.42 16.38
CA TRP A 245 -6.54 -6.41 16.73
C TRP A 245 -7.29 -5.92 15.48
N ALA A 246 -6.57 -5.43 14.48
CA ALA A 246 -7.14 -4.92 13.24
C ALA A 246 -7.97 -6.00 12.53
N ASN A 247 -7.53 -7.26 12.59
CA ASN A 247 -8.22 -8.35 11.93
C ASN A 247 -9.61 -8.64 12.52
N ARG A 248 -9.89 -8.20 13.75
CA ARG A 248 -11.22 -8.34 14.37
C ARG A 248 -12.16 -7.18 14.04
N LEU A 249 -11.64 -6.07 13.51
CA LEU A 249 -12.46 -4.91 13.18
C LEU A 249 -13.44 -5.21 12.06
N THR A 250 -14.65 -4.72 12.25
CA THR A 250 -15.74 -4.69 11.29
C THR A 250 -15.95 -3.27 10.78
N TRP A 251 -16.77 -3.13 9.74
CA TRP A 251 -17.23 -1.81 9.30
C TRP A 251 -17.89 -0.98 10.41
N SER A 252 -18.66 -1.60 11.30
CA SER A 252 -19.30 -0.89 12.42
C SER A 252 -18.30 -0.30 13.40
N ASP A 253 -17.18 -0.99 13.62
CA ASP A 253 -16.10 -0.49 14.46
C ASP A 253 -15.46 0.73 13.82
N LEU A 254 -15.21 0.67 12.50
CA LEU A 254 -14.64 1.79 11.74
C LEU A 254 -15.55 3.03 11.72
N GLN A 255 -16.87 2.84 11.64
CA GLN A 255 -17.85 3.91 11.79
C GLN A 255 -17.69 4.63 13.14
N THR A 256 -17.51 3.86 14.22
CA THR A 256 -17.29 4.40 15.57
C THR A 256 -15.93 5.09 15.71
N MET A 257 -14.94 4.65 14.94
CA MET A 257 -13.60 5.25 14.87
C MET A 257 -13.54 6.55 14.06
N GLY A 258 -14.65 7.00 13.48
CA GLY A 258 -14.75 8.27 12.77
C GLY A 258 -14.62 8.18 11.25
N ILE A 259 -14.62 6.98 10.64
CA ILE A 259 -14.55 6.84 9.17
C ILE A 259 -15.71 7.56 8.45
N GLU A 260 -16.82 7.82 9.15
CA GLU A 260 -18.01 8.49 8.61
C GLU A 260 -18.10 9.99 8.90
N GLU A 261 -17.27 10.54 9.78
CA GLU A 261 -17.33 11.98 10.12
C GLU A 261 -16.91 12.84 8.91
N GLU A 262 -16.18 12.28 7.94
CA GLU A 262 -15.89 12.83 6.60
C GLU A 262 -16.85 12.29 5.51
N ASN A 263 -18.14 12.17 5.85
CA ASN A 263 -19.23 11.53 5.10
C ASN A 263 -19.35 11.88 3.59
N HIS A 264 -18.77 12.99 3.14
CA HIS A 264 -18.80 13.40 1.74
C HIS A 264 -17.96 12.49 0.83
N GLU A 265 -16.80 12.01 1.30
CA GLU A 265 -15.88 11.22 0.46
C GLU A 265 -16.40 9.82 0.17
N ILE A 266 -16.95 9.16 1.20
CA ILE A 266 -17.58 7.84 1.07
C ILE A 266 -18.82 7.92 0.16
N ARG A 267 -19.65 8.95 0.33
CA ARG A 267 -20.81 9.18 -0.58
C ARG A 267 -20.36 9.36 -2.02
N ASN A 268 -19.35 10.19 -2.26
CA ASN A 268 -18.80 10.40 -3.60
C ASN A 268 -18.25 9.11 -4.21
N LEU A 269 -17.54 8.30 -3.42
CA LEU A 269 -17.05 6.99 -3.85
C LEU A 269 -18.19 6.06 -4.26
N ILE A 270 -19.24 5.97 -3.43
CA ILE A 270 -20.42 5.15 -3.70
C ILE A 270 -21.16 5.64 -4.95
N ASP A 271 -21.34 6.95 -5.10
CA ASP A 271 -22.04 7.54 -6.25
C ASP A 271 -21.23 7.42 -7.54
N GLU A 272 -19.91 7.57 -7.49
CA GLU A 272 -19.03 7.29 -8.63
C GLU A 272 -19.10 5.81 -9.02
N TYR A 273 -19.03 4.90 -8.05
CA TYR A 273 -19.15 3.47 -8.29
C TYR A 273 -20.46 3.12 -9.02
N ARG A 274 -21.59 3.68 -8.56
CA ARG A 274 -22.89 3.52 -9.22
C ARG A 274 -22.87 4.04 -10.66
N ARG A 275 -22.26 5.22 -10.90
CA ARG A 275 -22.12 5.79 -12.25
C ARG A 275 -21.28 4.90 -13.17
N CYS A 276 -20.16 4.37 -12.69
CA CYS A 276 -19.33 3.46 -13.48
C CYS A 276 -20.08 2.17 -13.86
N LEU A 277 -20.84 1.59 -12.92
CA LEU A 277 -21.66 0.39 -13.18
C LEU A 277 -22.74 0.64 -14.25
N GLN A 278 -23.38 1.82 -14.23
CA GLN A 278 -24.36 2.19 -15.25
C GLN A 278 -23.69 2.32 -16.63
N ALA A 279 -22.50 2.92 -16.69
CA ALA A 279 -21.75 3.06 -17.94
C ALA A 279 -21.34 1.71 -18.55
N GLU A 280 -20.93 0.72 -17.74
CA GLU A 280 -20.60 -0.63 -18.23
C GLU A 280 -21.84 -1.40 -18.70
N SER A 281 -23.02 -1.16 -18.11
CA SER A 281 -24.25 -1.84 -18.54
C SER A 281 -24.78 -1.38 -19.91
N LEU A 282 -24.22 -0.29 -20.45
CA LEU A 282 -24.59 0.33 -21.73
C LEU A 282 -23.59 0.01 -22.86
N THR A 283 -22.50 -0.70 -22.58
CA THR A 283 -21.44 -1.10 -23.53
C THR A 283 -21.42 -2.61 -23.75
#